data_AF-A0A7C8EE78-F1
#
_entry.id   AF-A0A7C8EE78-F1
#
_cell.length_a   1.000
_cell.length_b   1.000
_cell.length_c   1.000
_cell.angle_alpha   90.00
_cell.angle_beta   90.00
_cell.angle_gamma   90.00
#
_symmetry.space_group_name_H-M   'P 1'
#
loop_
_entity.id
_entity.type
_entity.pdbx_description
1 polymer ?
#
loop_
_entity_poly.entity_id
_entity_poly.type
_entity_poly.pdbx_seq_one_letter_code
_entity_poly.pdbx_strand_id
1 'polypeptide(L)'
;MLRKVFPFVEWLKVSSLSSFKLDIVSGLTVALVLIPQSMAYAQLAGMPVQYGLYASFLPPVLAALFGSSRQLATGPVAIVSLMTSAALSPYATTGSTGFIAYAILLALIVGVFQLALGILRLGLVVNFLSHPVVNGFTNAGAIIIATSQLSKMFNVYVDDAEHHYETVYLVIKAALRYTHWQTLALGMAAFVIMYGLRRINRRIPYVLVAVVTTTVISWAIGYENNVRVPLDMIASNDCRTLIVKFNAASK
;
A
#
# COMPACT_ATOMS: atom_id res chain seq x y z
N MET A 1 -29.49 10.80 21.65
CA MET A 1 -28.90 11.33 20.40
C MET A 1 -27.37 11.33 20.43
N LEU A 2 -26.72 11.84 21.50
CA LEU A 2 -25.25 11.86 21.64
C LEU A 2 -24.56 10.51 21.38
N ARG A 3 -25.08 9.39 21.92
CA ARG A 3 -24.50 8.04 21.74
C ARG A 3 -24.52 7.52 20.30
N LYS A 4 -25.43 8.04 19.45
CA LYS A 4 -25.48 7.69 18.02
C LYS A 4 -24.44 8.46 17.20
N VAL A 5 -24.01 9.63 17.68
CA VAL A 5 -23.01 10.50 17.02
C VAL A 5 -21.61 10.26 17.57
N PHE A 6 -21.51 9.90 18.85
CA PHE A 6 -20.27 9.60 19.56
C PHE A 6 -20.33 8.18 20.17
N PRO A 7 -20.19 7.12 19.35
CA PRO A 7 -20.23 5.73 19.82
C PRO A 7 -19.15 5.46 20.88
N PHE A 8 -18.04 6.19 20.84
CA PHE A 8 -16.90 5.95 21.72
C PHE A 8 -17.17 6.07 23.22
N VAL A 9 -18.20 6.83 23.58
CA VAL A 9 -18.62 6.99 24.98
C VAL A 9 -19.14 5.68 25.57
N GLU A 10 -19.72 4.81 24.73
CA GLU A 10 -20.13 3.47 25.18
C GLU A 10 -18.94 2.52 25.32
N TRP A 11 -17.86 2.73 24.54
CA TRP A 11 -16.70 1.86 24.62
C TRP A 11 -16.05 1.87 26.00
N LEU A 12 -15.94 3.05 26.61
CA LEU A 12 -15.32 3.29 27.92
C LEU A 12 -16.08 2.63 29.08
N LYS A 13 -17.39 2.41 28.94
CA LYS A 13 -18.23 1.85 30.01
C LYS A 13 -18.15 0.32 30.11
N VAL A 14 -17.77 -0.35 29.04
CA VAL A 14 -17.76 -1.83 28.93
C VAL A 14 -16.36 -2.41 29.24
N SER A 15 -15.35 -1.55 29.38
CA SER A 15 -13.96 -2.00 29.56
C SER A 15 -13.68 -2.44 31.01
N SER A 16 -13.66 -3.74 31.25
CA SER A 16 -13.00 -4.32 32.42
C SER A 16 -11.48 -4.22 32.27
N LEU A 17 -10.73 -4.23 33.38
CA LEU A 17 -9.25 -4.24 33.35
C LEU A 17 -8.68 -5.41 32.52
N SER A 18 -9.37 -6.55 32.51
CA SER A 18 -8.99 -7.71 31.69
C SER A 18 -9.21 -7.45 30.20
N SER A 19 -10.34 -6.84 29.82
CA SER A 19 -10.61 -6.47 28.42
C SER A 19 -9.61 -5.44 27.92
N PHE A 20 -9.26 -4.46 28.75
CA PHE A 20 -8.30 -3.42 28.38
C PHE A 20 -6.91 -3.98 28.05
N LYS A 21 -6.43 -4.96 28.82
CA LYS A 21 -5.15 -5.65 28.52
C LYS A 21 -5.21 -6.38 27.17
N LEU A 22 -6.32 -7.05 26.87
CA LEU A 22 -6.52 -7.74 25.58
C LEU A 22 -6.64 -6.75 24.41
N ASP A 23 -7.29 -5.61 24.63
CA ASP A 23 -7.44 -4.54 23.63
C ASP A 23 -6.07 -3.91 23.30
N ILE A 24 -5.19 -3.72 24.29
CA ILE A 24 -3.81 -3.24 24.06
C ILE A 24 -3.01 -4.24 23.22
N VAL A 25 -3.03 -5.53 23.59
CA VAL A 25 -2.27 -6.56 22.88
C VAL A 25 -2.77 -6.72 21.44
N SER A 26 -4.09 -6.71 21.24
CA SER A 26 -4.68 -6.80 19.91
C SER A 26 -4.41 -5.55 19.08
N GLY A 27 -4.54 -4.35 19.64
CA GLY A 27 -4.21 -3.09 18.98
C GLY A 27 -2.74 -3.01 18.57
N LEU A 28 -1.81 -3.42 19.44
CA LEU A 28 -0.39 -3.49 19.11
C LEU A 28 -0.12 -4.49 17.98
N THR A 29 -0.77 -5.66 18.02
CA THR A 29 -0.63 -6.68 16.96
C THR A 29 -1.13 -6.15 15.61
N VAL A 30 -2.27 -5.46 15.58
CA VAL A 30 -2.81 -4.84 14.37
C VAL A 30 -1.88 -3.74 13.86
N ALA A 31 -1.38 -2.87 14.74
CA ALA A 31 -0.44 -1.81 14.38
C ALA A 31 0.85 -2.36 13.75
N LEU A 32 1.42 -3.42 14.33
CA LEU A 32 2.63 -4.07 13.81
C LEU A 32 2.46 -4.65 12.40
N VAL A 33 1.26 -5.18 12.08
CA VAL A 33 0.94 -5.67 10.73
C VAL A 33 0.64 -4.51 9.77
N LEU A 34 -0.01 -3.46 10.28
CA LEU A 34 -0.45 -2.32 9.47
C LEU A 34 0.72 -1.50 8.92
N ILE A 35 1.84 -1.38 9.65
CA ILE A 35 3.01 -0.60 9.22
C ILE A 35 3.58 -1.07 7.87
N PRO A 36 4.06 -2.32 7.72
CA PRO A 36 4.61 -2.77 6.43
C PRO A 36 3.54 -2.83 5.34
N GLN A 37 2.29 -3.12 5.71
CA GLN A 37 1.18 -3.18 4.78
C GLN A 37 0.85 -1.80 4.19
N SER A 38 0.80 -0.75 5.01
CA SER A 38 0.50 0.61 4.57
C SER A 38 1.61 1.19 3.69
N MET A 39 2.87 0.86 3.99
CA MET A 39 4.03 1.19 3.16
C MET A 39 3.91 0.57 1.75
N ALA A 40 3.55 -0.71 1.67
CA ALA A 40 3.32 -1.39 0.39
C ALA A 40 2.15 -0.77 -0.39
N TYR A 41 1.06 -0.42 0.30
CA TYR A 41 -0.13 0.18 -0.31
C TYR A 41 0.10 1.62 -0.79
N ALA A 42 0.97 2.39 -0.13
CA ALA A 42 1.39 3.68 -0.65
C ALA A 42 2.10 3.55 -2.00
N GLN A 43 2.99 2.57 -2.14
CA GLN A 43 3.64 2.30 -3.42
C GLN A 43 2.65 1.84 -4.50
N LEU A 44 1.63 1.05 -4.13
CA LEU A 44 0.54 0.69 -5.06
C LEU A 44 -0.27 1.90 -5.52
N ALA A 45 -0.39 2.91 -4.67
CA ALA A 45 -1.05 4.17 -4.99
C ALA A 45 -0.17 5.14 -5.77
N GLY A 46 1.07 4.77 -6.10
CA GLY A 46 2.00 5.68 -6.77
C GLY A 46 2.57 6.78 -5.87
N MET A 47 2.41 6.65 -4.56
CA MET A 47 2.81 7.64 -3.56
C MET A 47 4.14 7.25 -2.90
N PRO A 48 4.92 8.24 -2.40
CA PRO A 48 6.05 7.95 -1.53
C PRO A 48 5.62 7.14 -0.32
N VAL A 49 6.46 6.18 0.08
CA VAL A 49 6.16 5.17 1.11
C VAL A 49 5.68 5.78 2.44
N GLN A 50 6.21 6.94 2.82
CA GLN A 50 5.86 7.67 4.05
C GLN A 50 4.38 8.11 4.11
N TYR A 51 3.71 8.32 2.98
CA TYR A 51 2.27 8.60 2.96
C TYR A 51 1.42 7.42 3.44
N GLY A 52 1.94 6.20 3.30
CA GLY A 52 1.29 5.01 3.87
C GLY A 52 1.20 5.09 5.39
N LEU A 53 2.27 5.56 6.03
CA LEU A 53 2.33 5.74 7.48
C LEU A 53 1.32 6.80 7.95
N TYR A 54 1.21 7.92 7.23
CA TYR A 54 0.20 8.94 7.51
C TYR A 54 -1.23 8.40 7.38
N ALA A 55 -1.50 7.63 6.31
CA ALA A 55 -2.79 7.00 6.07
C ALA A 55 -3.13 5.90 7.10
N SER A 56 -2.12 5.28 7.73
CA SER A 56 -2.31 4.29 8.79
C SER A 56 -2.36 4.87 10.21
N PHE A 57 -2.19 6.20 10.37
CA PHE A 57 -2.18 6.83 11.68
C PHE A 57 -3.44 7.66 11.94
N LEU A 58 -3.64 8.77 11.20
CA LEU A 58 -4.74 9.70 11.46
C LEU A 58 -6.13 9.10 11.15
N PRO A 59 -6.37 8.47 9.98
CA PRO A 59 -7.69 7.93 9.67
C PRO A 59 -8.17 6.86 10.65
N PRO A 60 -7.34 5.89 11.11
CA PRO A 60 -7.77 4.90 12.10
C PRO A 60 -8.09 5.50 13.46
N VAL A 61 -7.38 6.54 13.91
CA VAL A 61 -7.71 7.26 15.14
C VAL A 61 -9.09 7.91 15.04
N LEU A 62 -9.38 8.59 13.92
CA LEU A 62 -10.70 9.19 13.68
C LEU A 62 -11.79 8.12 13.58
N ALA A 63 -11.52 7.03 12.84
CA ALA A 63 -12.46 5.93 12.68
C ALA A 63 -12.77 5.22 14.01
N ALA A 64 -11.80 5.09 14.93
CA ALA A 64 -12.03 4.50 16.25
C ALA A 64 -13.00 5.34 17.11
N LEU A 65 -13.03 6.67 16.91
CA LEU A 65 -13.93 7.58 17.64
C LEU A 65 -15.36 7.54 17.10
N PHE A 66 -15.52 7.49 15.77
CA PHE A 66 -16.82 7.59 15.10
C PHE A 66 -17.37 6.25 14.59
N GLY A 67 -16.59 5.18 14.69
CA GLY A 67 -16.95 3.85 14.22
C GLY A 67 -18.07 3.23 15.04
N SER A 68 -19.01 2.57 14.36
CA SER A 68 -20.10 1.82 14.99
C SER A 68 -19.70 0.43 15.49
N SER A 69 -18.54 -0.08 15.04
CA SER A 69 -18.02 -1.40 15.40
C SER A 69 -16.70 -1.30 16.14
N ARG A 70 -16.62 -2.05 17.24
CA ARG A 70 -15.51 -2.05 18.20
C ARG A 70 -14.28 -2.81 17.70
N GLN A 71 -14.52 -3.78 16.82
CA GLN A 71 -13.50 -4.67 16.25
C GLN A 71 -13.06 -4.22 14.85
N LEU A 72 -13.66 -3.16 14.30
CA LEU A 72 -13.33 -2.69 12.96
C LEU A 72 -11.98 -1.95 12.97
N ALA A 73 -10.97 -2.57 12.38
CA ALA A 73 -9.72 -1.91 12.06
C ALA A 73 -9.84 -1.27 10.66
N THR A 74 -9.72 0.05 10.60
CA THR A 74 -9.64 0.78 9.33
C THR A 74 -8.19 1.07 8.97
N GLY A 75 -7.89 1.21 7.69
CA GLY A 75 -6.57 1.55 7.19
C GLY A 75 -6.58 1.63 5.67
N PRO A 76 -5.43 1.94 5.04
CA PRO A 76 -5.31 1.86 3.60
C PRO A 76 -5.58 0.43 3.11
N VAL A 77 -6.14 0.30 1.90
CA VAL A 77 -6.52 -0.98 1.29
C VAL A 77 -5.93 -1.06 -0.11
N ALA A 78 -5.37 -2.22 -0.47
CA ALA A 78 -4.67 -2.42 -1.75
C ALA A 78 -5.48 -2.01 -2.99
N ILE A 79 -6.78 -2.37 -3.03
CA ILE A 79 -7.65 -2.06 -4.18
C ILE A 79 -7.85 -0.54 -4.31
N VAL A 80 -8.13 0.15 -3.19
CA VAL A 80 -8.31 1.60 -3.19
C VAL A 80 -7.02 2.29 -3.61
N SER A 81 -5.86 1.80 -3.17
CA SER A 81 -4.55 2.30 -3.61
C SER A 81 -4.37 2.18 -5.12
N LEU A 82 -4.64 1.01 -5.71
CA LEU A 82 -4.57 0.83 -7.18
C LEU A 82 -5.54 1.75 -7.92
N MET A 83 -6.77 1.91 -7.42
CA MET A 83 -7.76 2.81 -8.01
C MET A 83 -7.32 4.27 -7.92
N THR A 84 -6.68 4.69 -6.82
CA THR A 84 -6.08 6.03 -6.70
C THR A 84 -5.00 6.23 -7.75
N SER A 85 -4.10 5.26 -7.94
CA SER A 85 -3.06 5.35 -8.97
C SER A 85 -3.66 5.47 -10.37
N ALA A 86 -4.62 4.61 -10.71
CA ALA A 86 -5.27 4.60 -12.02
C ALA A 86 -6.09 5.88 -12.29
N ALA A 87 -6.70 6.46 -11.26
CA ALA A 87 -7.46 7.71 -11.39
C ALA A 87 -6.57 8.93 -11.60
N LEU A 88 -5.33 8.90 -11.12
CA LEU A 88 -4.42 10.05 -11.13
C LEU A 88 -3.33 9.98 -12.20
N SER A 89 -2.97 8.78 -12.67
CA SER A 89 -1.93 8.59 -13.68
C SER A 89 -2.14 9.39 -14.98
N PRO A 90 -3.38 9.68 -15.45
CA PRO A 90 -3.57 10.53 -16.64
C PRO A 90 -3.30 12.02 -16.38
N TYR A 91 -3.29 12.46 -15.12
CA TYR A 91 -3.23 13.88 -14.75
C TYR A 91 -1.88 14.31 -14.22
N ALA A 92 -1.10 13.40 -13.64
CA ALA A 92 0.22 13.69 -13.12
C ALA A 92 1.14 12.47 -13.14
N THR A 93 2.43 12.71 -13.28
CA THR A 93 3.44 11.65 -13.18
C THR A 93 3.52 11.11 -11.76
N THR A 94 3.43 9.79 -11.62
CA THR A 94 3.57 9.05 -10.36
C THR A 94 4.76 9.54 -9.53
N GLY A 95 4.56 9.78 -8.23
CA GLY A 95 5.61 10.24 -7.31
C GLY A 95 6.00 11.72 -7.42
N SER A 96 5.49 12.47 -8.40
CA SER A 96 5.71 13.92 -8.50
C SER A 96 5.00 14.69 -7.39
N THR A 97 5.44 15.94 -7.14
CA THR A 97 4.76 16.85 -6.21
C THR A 97 3.31 17.12 -6.61
N GLY A 98 3.03 17.25 -7.91
CA GLY A 98 1.67 17.40 -8.44
C GLY A 98 0.79 16.18 -8.19
N PHE A 99 1.32 14.97 -8.39
CA PHE A 99 0.59 13.73 -8.13
C PHE A 99 0.19 13.61 -6.65
N ILE A 100 1.10 13.95 -5.74
CA ILE A 100 0.83 13.97 -4.30
C ILE A 100 -0.30 14.97 -3.98
N ALA A 101 -0.26 16.17 -4.54
CA ALA A 101 -1.29 17.18 -4.32
C ALA A 101 -2.66 16.70 -4.83
N TYR A 102 -2.72 16.08 -6.01
CA TYR A 102 -3.95 15.51 -6.54
C TYR A 102 -4.46 14.32 -5.73
N ALA A 103 -3.58 13.48 -5.18
CA ALA A 103 -3.98 12.40 -4.29
C ALA A 103 -4.61 12.91 -2.98
N ILE A 104 -4.05 13.97 -2.40
CA ILE A 104 -4.62 14.62 -1.21
C ILE A 104 -5.98 15.24 -1.54
N LEU A 105 -6.10 15.93 -2.67
CA LEU A 105 -7.36 16.51 -3.12
C LEU A 105 -8.42 15.43 -3.40
N LEU A 106 -8.04 14.34 -4.06
CA LEU A 106 -8.93 13.21 -4.32
C LEU A 106 -9.42 12.58 -3.01
N ALA A 107 -8.54 12.39 -2.04
CA ALA A 107 -8.91 11.89 -0.72
C ALA A 107 -9.92 12.81 -0.01
N LEU A 108 -9.73 14.13 -0.11
CA LEU A 108 -10.68 15.11 0.42
C LEU A 108 -12.05 15.03 -0.27
N ILE A 109 -12.07 14.99 -1.60
CA ILE A 109 -13.30 14.88 -2.41
C ILE A 109 -14.05 13.60 -2.05
N VAL A 110 -13.36 12.46 -2.02
CA VAL A 110 -13.95 11.17 -1.62
C VAL A 110 -14.49 11.23 -0.20
N GLY A 111 -13.77 11.85 0.74
CA GLY A 111 -14.24 12.06 2.11
C GLY A 111 -15.52 12.90 2.18
N VAL A 112 -15.61 13.99 1.41
CA VAL A 112 -16.83 14.82 1.32
C VAL A 112 -18.00 14.01 0.73
N PHE A 113 -17.76 13.24 -0.33
CA PHE A 113 -18.79 12.36 -0.89
C PHE A 113 -19.25 11.31 0.11
N GLN A 114 -18.33 10.63 0.80
CA GLN A 114 -18.67 9.64 1.82
C GLN A 114 -19.47 10.26 2.98
N LEU A 115 -19.11 11.47 3.42
CA LEU A 115 -19.85 12.22 4.43
C LEU A 115 -21.27 12.56 3.94
N ALA A 116 -21.41 13.07 2.72
CA ALA A 116 -22.71 13.38 2.12
C ALA A 116 -23.61 12.14 2.00
N LEU A 117 -23.06 11.02 1.50
CA LEU A 117 -23.79 9.75 1.43
C LEU A 117 -24.20 9.23 2.83
N GLY A 118 -23.33 9.41 3.82
CA GLY A 118 -23.62 9.09 5.23
C GLY A 118 -24.77 9.92 5.81
N ILE A 119 -24.77 11.24 5.56
CA ILE A 119 -25.84 12.17 5.99
C ILE A 119 -27.17 11.79 5.33
N LEU A 120 -27.15 11.48 4.03
CA LEU A 120 -28.31 11.03 3.27
C LEU A 120 -28.74 9.59 3.59
N ARG A 121 -28.01 8.89 4.48
CA ARG A 121 -28.25 7.49 4.87
C ARG A 121 -28.27 6.52 3.70
N LEU A 122 -27.52 6.82 2.63
CA LEU A 122 -27.42 6.00 1.44
C LEU A 122 -26.57 4.73 1.63
N GLY A 123 -26.06 4.49 2.84
CA GLY A 123 -25.43 3.22 3.20
C GLY A 123 -26.34 1.99 3.00
N LEU A 124 -27.67 2.18 3.05
CA LEU A 124 -28.62 1.11 2.70
C LEU A 124 -28.43 0.61 1.27
N VAL A 125 -27.97 1.46 0.35
CA VAL A 125 -27.77 1.10 -1.06
C VAL A 125 -26.69 0.03 -1.21
N VAL A 126 -25.69 0.03 -0.33
CA VAL A 126 -24.61 -0.97 -0.30
C VAL A 126 -25.15 -2.37 -0.03
N ASN A 127 -26.27 -2.51 0.68
CA ASN A 127 -26.91 -3.80 0.95
C ASN A 127 -27.57 -4.43 -0.29
N PHE A 128 -27.75 -3.67 -1.39
CA PHE A 128 -28.25 -4.22 -2.66
C PHE A 128 -27.15 -4.79 -3.55
N LEU A 129 -25.87 -4.65 -3.17
CA LEU A 129 -24.78 -5.30 -3.89
C LEU A 129 -24.85 -6.81 -3.65
N SER A 130 -25.07 -7.56 -4.72
CA SER A 130 -25.17 -9.01 -4.63
C SER A 130 -23.82 -9.64 -4.26
N HIS A 131 -23.86 -10.70 -3.48
CA HIS A 131 -22.67 -11.45 -3.07
C HIS A 131 -21.79 -11.89 -4.27
N PRO A 132 -22.36 -12.34 -5.42
CA PRO A 132 -21.57 -12.65 -6.61
C PRO A 132 -20.77 -11.46 -7.16
N VAL A 133 -21.32 -10.24 -7.12
CA VAL A 133 -20.63 -9.03 -7.61
C VAL A 133 -19.44 -8.70 -6.73
N VAL A 134 -19.62 -8.73 -5.41
CA VAL A 134 -18.53 -8.47 -4.45
C VAL A 134 -17.42 -9.52 -4.59
N ASN A 135 -17.78 -10.79 -4.77
CA ASN A 135 -16.81 -11.86 -4.99
C ASN A 135 -16.04 -11.69 -6.31
N GLY A 136 -16.75 -11.38 -7.40
CA GLY A 136 -16.14 -11.12 -8.70
C GLY A 136 -15.15 -9.96 -8.64
N PHE A 137 -15.57 -8.83 -8.05
CA PHE A 137 -14.73 -7.66 -7.84
C PHE A 137 -13.48 -7.97 -7.00
N THR A 138 -13.67 -8.68 -5.89
CA THR A 138 -12.56 -9.02 -4.96
C THR A 138 -11.55 -9.96 -5.62
N ASN A 139 -12.03 -10.98 -6.35
CA ASN A 139 -11.16 -11.93 -7.05
C ASN A 139 -10.38 -11.25 -8.19
N ALA A 140 -11.04 -10.38 -8.97
CA ALA A 140 -10.37 -9.58 -9.99
C ALA A 140 -9.31 -8.67 -9.37
N GLY A 141 -9.66 -7.99 -8.27
CA GLY A 141 -8.72 -7.16 -7.50
C GLY A 141 -7.50 -7.95 -7.03
N ALA A 142 -7.69 -9.17 -6.52
CA ALA A 142 -6.58 -10.04 -6.09
C ALA A 142 -5.64 -10.39 -7.25
N ILE A 143 -6.18 -10.68 -8.44
CA ILE A 143 -5.37 -10.96 -9.65
C ILE A 143 -4.58 -9.71 -10.06
N ILE A 144 -5.20 -8.54 -10.09
CA ILE A 144 -4.54 -7.28 -10.45
C ILE A 144 -3.43 -6.94 -9.43
N ILE A 145 -3.69 -7.11 -8.13
CA ILE A 145 -2.68 -6.88 -7.09
C ILE A 145 -1.51 -7.85 -7.26
N ALA A 146 -1.77 -9.14 -7.43
CA ALA A 146 -0.71 -10.14 -7.59
C ALA A 146 0.15 -9.88 -8.83
N THR A 147 -0.49 -9.59 -9.96
CA THR A 147 0.21 -9.34 -11.24
C THR A 147 0.97 -8.01 -11.25
N SER A 148 0.48 -6.96 -10.56
CA SER A 148 1.20 -5.70 -10.43
C SER A 148 2.48 -5.79 -9.57
N GLN A 149 2.67 -6.87 -8.80
CA GLN A 149 3.90 -7.09 -8.05
C GLN A 149 4.99 -7.81 -8.86
N LEU A 150 4.69 -8.34 -10.05
CA LEU A 150 5.65 -9.13 -10.83
C LEU A 150 6.87 -8.31 -11.25
N SER A 151 6.68 -7.05 -11.68
CA SER A 151 7.78 -6.15 -12.06
C SER A 151 8.78 -5.96 -10.91
N LYS A 152 8.26 -5.75 -9.69
CA LYS A 152 9.08 -5.62 -8.47
C LYS A 152 9.75 -6.94 -8.07
N MET A 153 9.07 -8.06 -8.24
CA MET A 153 9.59 -9.38 -7.86
C MET A 153 10.74 -9.83 -8.76
N PHE A 154 10.64 -9.59 -10.07
CA PHE A 154 11.71 -9.88 -11.04
C PHE A 154 12.72 -8.73 -11.18
N ASN A 155 12.42 -7.56 -10.60
CA ASN A 155 13.17 -6.32 -10.72
C ASN A 155 13.40 -5.88 -12.18
N VAL A 156 12.31 -5.85 -12.94
CA VAL A 156 12.31 -5.41 -14.34
C VAL A 156 11.44 -4.16 -14.48
N TYR A 157 11.91 -3.21 -15.28
CA TYR A 157 11.17 -2.00 -15.62
C TYR A 157 10.49 -2.17 -16.99
N VAL A 158 9.23 -1.77 -17.05
CA VAL A 158 8.40 -1.74 -18.25
C VAL A 158 7.49 -0.51 -18.13
N ASP A 159 7.29 0.20 -19.24
CA ASP A 159 6.33 1.31 -19.29
C ASP A 159 4.89 0.78 -19.22
N ASP A 160 4.01 1.55 -18.58
CA ASP A 160 2.60 1.21 -18.50
C ASP A 160 1.95 1.26 -19.89
N ALA A 161 1.28 0.17 -20.26
CA ALA A 161 0.46 0.09 -21.47
C ALA A 161 -0.97 0.58 -21.21
N GLU A 162 -1.75 0.76 -22.28
CA GLU A 162 -3.16 1.19 -22.18
C GLU A 162 -4.00 0.22 -21.35
N HIS A 163 -3.71 -1.08 -21.47
CA HIS A 163 -4.39 -2.12 -20.72
C HIS A 163 -3.45 -2.89 -19.79
N HIS A 164 -3.92 -3.19 -18.58
CA HIS A 164 -3.14 -3.90 -17.55
C HIS A 164 -2.57 -5.25 -18.04
N TYR A 165 -3.34 -6.01 -18.85
CA TYR A 165 -2.88 -7.30 -19.36
C TYR A 165 -1.69 -7.18 -20.32
N GLU A 166 -1.60 -6.08 -21.07
CA GLU A 166 -0.47 -5.78 -21.95
C GLU A 166 0.78 -5.48 -21.13
N THR A 167 0.66 -4.64 -20.09
CA THR A 167 1.74 -4.39 -19.12
C THR A 167 2.25 -5.69 -18.52
N VAL A 168 1.35 -6.58 -18.09
CA VAL A 168 1.73 -7.89 -17.52
C VAL A 168 2.46 -8.76 -18.55
N TYR A 169 2.00 -8.80 -19.80
CA TYR A 169 2.68 -9.55 -20.86
C TYR A 169 4.11 -9.03 -21.10
N LEU A 170 4.27 -7.70 -21.16
CA LEU A 170 5.58 -7.06 -21.31
C LEU A 170 6.50 -7.34 -20.12
N VAL A 171 5.97 -7.32 -18.89
CA VAL A 171 6.71 -7.68 -17.67
C VAL A 171 7.19 -9.13 -17.72
N ILE A 172 6.34 -10.07 -18.16
CA ILE A 172 6.73 -11.48 -18.30
C ILE A 172 7.84 -11.62 -19.35
N LYS A 173 7.69 -10.95 -20.50
CA LYS A 173 8.71 -10.97 -21.57
C LYS A 173 10.05 -10.39 -21.08
N ALA A 174 10.01 -9.30 -20.31
CA ALA A 174 11.19 -8.69 -19.72
C ALA A 174 11.82 -9.60 -18.65
N ALA A 175 11.01 -10.20 -17.78
CA ALA A 175 11.47 -11.12 -16.74
C ALA A 175 12.24 -12.30 -17.32
N LEU A 176 11.81 -12.87 -18.45
CA LEU A 176 12.53 -13.98 -19.10
C LEU A 176 13.97 -13.65 -19.52
N ARG A 177 14.30 -12.36 -19.74
CA ARG A 177 15.62 -11.94 -20.21
C ARG A 177 16.44 -11.17 -19.17
N TYR A 178 15.77 -10.41 -18.31
CA TYR A 178 16.41 -9.40 -17.46
C TYR A 178 16.10 -9.58 -15.96
N THR A 179 15.66 -10.77 -15.55
CA THR A 179 15.41 -11.03 -14.11
C THR A 179 16.65 -10.78 -13.27
N HIS A 180 16.52 -9.95 -12.24
CA HIS A 180 17.54 -9.81 -11.21
C HIS A 180 17.40 -10.92 -10.18
N TRP A 181 18.25 -11.94 -10.30
CA TRP A 181 18.14 -13.18 -9.52
C TRP A 181 18.20 -12.97 -8.02
N GLN A 182 18.98 -11.98 -7.57
CA GLN A 182 19.14 -11.67 -6.16
C GLN A 182 17.86 -11.03 -5.57
N THR A 183 17.15 -10.19 -6.35
CA THR A 183 15.84 -9.64 -5.92
C THR A 183 14.83 -10.78 -5.80
N LEU A 184 14.79 -11.64 -6.81
CA LEU A 184 13.87 -12.78 -6.84
C LEU A 184 14.13 -13.72 -5.66
N ALA A 185 15.39 -14.05 -5.38
CA ALA A 185 15.77 -14.88 -4.24
C ALA A 185 15.33 -14.28 -2.90
N LEU A 186 15.52 -12.97 -2.70
CA LEU A 186 15.06 -12.27 -1.49
C LEU A 186 13.53 -12.29 -1.36
N GLY A 187 12.81 -12.07 -2.47
CA GLY A 187 11.35 -12.16 -2.52
C GLY A 187 10.84 -13.57 -2.19
N MET A 188 11.46 -14.60 -2.78
CA MET A 188 11.14 -16.00 -2.48
C MET A 188 11.43 -16.35 -1.03
N ALA A 189 12.56 -15.88 -0.47
CA ALA A 189 12.88 -16.05 0.94
C ALA A 189 11.81 -15.40 1.85
N ALA A 190 11.32 -14.20 1.50
CA ALA A 190 10.23 -13.56 2.23
C ALA A 190 8.96 -14.42 2.24
N PHE A 191 8.56 -15.00 1.10
CA PHE A 191 7.42 -15.92 1.02
C PHE A 191 7.62 -17.17 1.88
N VAL A 192 8.81 -17.76 1.85
CA VAL A 192 9.15 -18.93 2.67
C VAL A 192 9.05 -18.60 4.16
N ILE A 193 9.57 -17.45 4.59
CA ILE A 193 9.47 -16.99 5.99
C ILE A 193 8.01 -16.79 6.39
N MET A 194 7.24 -16.05 5.58
CA MET A 194 5.83 -15.77 5.89
C MET A 194 5.00 -17.05 5.99
N TYR A 195 5.15 -17.96 5.01
CA TYR A 195 4.39 -19.20 4.96
C TYR A 195 4.83 -20.20 6.04
N GLY A 196 6.15 -20.31 6.27
CA GLY A 196 6.73 -21.15 7.31
C GLY A 196 6.27 -20.73 8.70
N LEU A 197 6.39 -19.44 9.04
CA LEU A 197 5.94 -18.91 10.33
C LEU A 197 4.43 -19.05 10.52
N ARG A 198 3.64 -18.82 9.46
CA ARG A 198 2.19 -19.03 9.51
C ARG A 198 1.82 -20.48 9.84
N ARG A 199 2.60 -21.46 9.38
CA ARG A 199 2.40 -22.88 9.72
C ARG A 199 2.85 -23.23 11.14
N ILE A 200 3.93 -22.63 11.63
CA ILE A 200 4.47 -22.89 12.97
C ILE A 200 3.57 -22.27 14.04
N ASN A 201 3.31 -20.96 13.96
CA ASN A 201 2.50 -20.26 14.94
C ASN A 201 1.82 -19.02 14.34
N ARG A 202 0.48 -19.09 14.22
CA ARG A 202 -0.36 -18.02 13.68
C ARG A 202 -0.38 -16.74 14.52
N ARG A 203 0.11 -16.78 15.76
CA ARG A 203 0.19 -15.59 16.64
C ARG A 203 1.38 -14.68 16.32
N ILE A 204 2.37 -15.18 15.58
CA ILE A 204 3.55 -14.40 15.20
C ILE A 204 3.16 -13.45 14.07
N PRO A 205 3.51 -12.15 14.11
CA PRO A 205 3.29 -11.21 13.02
C PRO A 205 4.25 -11.51 11.85
N TYR A 206 3.94 -12.56 11.10
CA TYR A 206 4.82 -13.15 10.08
C TYR A 206 5.24 -12.17 8.98
N VAL A 207 4.42 -11.18 8.64
CA VAL A 207 4.77 -10.11 7.67
C VAL A 207 5.90 -9.25 8.20
N LEU A 208 5.80 -8.81 9.47
CA LEU A 208 6.83 -7.98 10.10
C LEU A 208 8.14 -8.75 10.23
N VAL A 209 8.07 -10.02 10.65
CA VAL A 209 9.28 -10.86 10.75
C VAL A 209 9.95 -11.01 9.40
N ALA A 210 9.18 -11.25 8.33
CA ALA A 210 9.72 -11.34 6.97
C ALA A 210 10.43 -10.04 6.57
N VAL A 211 9.80 -8.88 6.79
CA VAL A 211 10.39 -7.56 6.47
C VAL A 211 11.67 -7.32 7.26
N VAL A 212 11.66 -7.49 8.58
CA VAL A 212 12.86 -7.26 9.42
C VAL A 212 13.99 -8.19 9.00
N THR A 213 13.69 -9.47 8.80
CA THR A 213 14.70 -10.48 8.43
C THR A 213 15.31 -10.17 7.07
N THR A 214 14.50 -9.88 6.05
CA THR A 214 15.01 -9.58 4.71
C THR A 214 15.74 -8.24 4.66
N THR A 215 15.34 -7.23 5.45
CA THR A 215 16.10 -5.98 5.59
C THR A 215 17.48 -6.22 6.19
N VAL A 216 17.59 -7.03 7.25
CA VAL A 216 18.88 -7.36 7.86
C VAL A 216 19.77 -8.14 6.89
N ILE A 217 19.21 -9.12 6.17
CA ILE A 217 19.94 -9.87 5.13
C ILE A 217 20.44 -8.93 4.03
N SER A 218 19.56 -8.05 3.53
CA SER A 218 19.89 -7.07 2.49
C SER A 218 21.04 -6.15 2.93
N TRP A 219 20.97 -5.64 4.17
CA TRP A 219 22.03 -4.81 4.75
C TRP A 219 23.35 -5.57 4.92
N ALA A 220 23.32 -6.80 5.45
CA ALA A 220 24.51 -7.61 5.69
C ALA A 220 25.25 -8.00 4.41
N ILE A 221 24.52 -8.20 3.30
CA ILE A 221 25.09 -8.53 1.99
C ILE A 221 25.58 -7.26 1.27
N GLY A 222 25.22 -6.06 1.75
CA GLY A 222 25.47 -4.82 1.02
C GLY A 222 24.70 -4.78 -0.30
N TYR A 223 23.44 -5.23 -0.28
CA TYR A 223 22.62 -5.40 -1.48
C TYR A 223 22.47 -4.09 -2.28
N GLU A 224 22.30 -2.97 -1.56
CA GLU A 224 22.15 -1.66 -2.16
C GLU A 224 23.51 -0.97 -2.30
N ASN A 225 24.08 -1.02 -3.50
CA ASN A 225 25.37 -0.40 -3.85
C ASN A 225 25.18 0.90 -4.63
N ASN A 226 24.38 1.83 -4.10
CA ASN A 226 24.17 3.12 -4.75
C ASN A 226 25.40 4.02 -4.57
N VAL A 227 26.03 4.44 -5.68
CA VAL A 227 27.13 5.41 -5.68
C VAL A 227 26.64 6.72 -6.27
N ARG A 228 26.85 7.83 -5.55
CA ARG A 228 26.64 9.18 -6.11
C ARG A 228 27.89 9.58 -6.87
N VAL A 229 27.76 9.66 -8.18
CA VAL A 229 28.86 10.01 -9.08
C VAL A 229 28.59 11.39 -9.70
N PRO A 230 29.56 12.31 -9.71
CA PRO A 230 29.38 13.60 -10.38
C PRO A 230 29.30 13.41 -11.91
N LEU A 231 28.59 14.33 -12.58
CA LEU A 231 28.18 14.20 -13.99
C LEU A 231 29.38 14.07 -14.96
N ASP A 232 30.53 14.62 -14.58
CA ASP A 232 31.79 14.60 -15.31
C ASP A 232 32.42 13.20 -15.41
N MET A 233 32.05 12.27 -14.54
CA MET A 233 32.52 10.88 -14.61
C MET A 233 31.69 10.00 -15.55
N ILE A 234 30.54 10.48 -16.05
CA ILE A 234 29.72 9.73 -17.02
C ILE A 234 30.37 9.89 -18.39
N ALA A 235 30.98 8.85 -18.97
CA ALA A 235 31.73 8.98 -20.23
C ALA A 235 30.88 9.44 -21.44
N SER A 236 29.57 9.14 -21.46
CA SER A 236 28.68 9.52 -22.56
C SER A 236 28.18 10.96 -22.45
N ASN A 237 28.52 11.77 -23.46
CA ASN A 237 28.03 13.15 -23.58
C ASN A 237 26.50 13.24 -23.77
N ASP A 238 25.90 12.26 -24.45
CA ASP A 238 24.44 12.21 -24.64
C ASP A 238 23.73 11.99 -23.30
N CYS A 239 24.24 11.05 -22.49
CA CYS A 239 23.71 10.80 -21.15
C CYS A 239 23.83 12.03 -20.25
N ARG A 240 24.97 12.73 -20.28
CA ARG A 240 25.13 14.00 -19.53
C ARG A 240 24.07 15.02 -19.92
N THR A 241 23.86 15.21 -21.23
CA THR A 241 22.92 16.20 -21.75
C THR A 241 21.48 15.85 -21.38
N LEU A 242 21.10 14.57 -21.44
CA LEU A 242 19.80 14.09 -21.01
C LEU A 242 19.57 14.31 -19.50
N ILE A 243 20.55 13.99 -18.67
CA ILE A 243 20.44 14.17 -17.22
C ILE A 243 20.33 15.67 -16.86
N VAL A 244 21.09 16.54 -17.53
CA VAL A 244 20.99 17.99 -17.33
C VAL A 244 19.59 18.50 -17.70
N LYS A 245 19.05 18.07 -18.86
CA LYS A 245 17.68 18.43 -19.28
C LYS A 245 16.63 17.92 -18.29
N PHE A 246 16.76 16.67 -17.85
CA PHE A 246 15.85 16.06 -16.88
C PHE A 246 15.86 16.80 -15.53
N ASN A 247 17.06 17.13 -15.02
CA ASN A 247 17.22 17.87 -13.76
C ASN A 247 16.69 19.31 -13.86
N ALA A 248 16.79 19.93 -15.04
CA ALA A 248 16.22 21.26 -15.28
C ALA A 248 14.69 21.23 -15.34
N ALA A 249 14.10 20.17 -15.91
CA ALA A 249 12.65 19.99 -16.00
C ALA A 249 11.99 19.52 -14.69
N SER A 250 12.77 18.94 -13.78
CA SER A 250 12.30 18.44 -12.48
C SER A 250 12.36 19.46 -11.34
N LYS A 251 12.83 20.69 -11.61
CA LYS A 251 12.79 21.83 -10.68
C LYS A 251 11.51 22.63 -10.89
#